data_AF-A0A1B3LM26-F1
#
_entry.id   AF-A0A1B3LM26-F1
#
_cell.length_a   1.000
_cell.length_b   1.000
_cell.length_c   1.000
_cell.angle_alpha   90.00
_cell.angle_beta   90.00
_cell.angle_gamma   90.00
#
_symmetry.space_group_name_H-M   'P 1'
#
loop_
_entity.id
_entity.type
_entity.pdbx_description
1 polymer ?
#
loop_
_entity_poly.entity_id
_entity_poly.type
_entity_poly.pdbx_seq_one_letter_code
_entity_poly.pdbx_strand_id
1 'polypeptide(L)'
;MKRRTVHLIFGATALLTGVAAGWQTTRLWQAERVNAAIAAAGSLDADLPEAQFAQALALSRGADNEAATRAWKGLIAGERDDLRQGARYNLGNLHLREALAHGEADVANALPLVELAKQRYRDALRERPDDWDARYNLERALWLAPEIAQAAAAADDGPAPPKERVVTTLQGVRLDLP
;
A
#
# COMPACT_ATOMS: atom_id res chain seq x y z
N MET A 1 9.48 -55.40 36.80
CA MET A 1 8.51 -54.52 36.11
C MET A 1 9.00 -53.08 35.96
N LYS A 2 9.54 -52.42 37.01
CA LYS A 2 10.00 -51.02 36.97
C LYS A 2 11.03 -50.68 35.87
N ARG A 3 12.01 -51.55 35.58
CA ARG A 3 13.05 -51.30 34.55
C ARG A 3 12.49 -51.20 33.13
N ARG A 4 11.55 -52.08 32.75
CA ARG A 4 10.90 -52.03 31.42
C ARG A 4 10.11 -50.73 31.25
N THR A 5 9.39 -50.31 32.29
CA THR A 5 8.66 -49.03 32.27
C THR A 5 9.59 -47.83 32.10
N VAL A 6 10.73 -47.80 32.79
CA VAL A 6 11.74 -46.72 32.64
C VAL A 6 12.32 -46.68 31.23
N HIS A 7 12.69 -47.83 30.64
CA HIS A 7 13.18 -47.86 29.26
C HIS A 7 12.12 -47.47 28.23
N LEU A 8 10.85 -47.84 28.46
CA LEU A 8 9.74 -47.42 27.59
C LEU A 8 9.50 -45.91 27.66
N ILE A 9 9.50 -45.32 28.87
CA ILE A 9 9.35 -43.88 29.04
C ILE A 9 10.52 -43.16 28.37
N PHE A 10 11.76 -43.58 28.63
CA PHE A 10 12.94 -42.99 28.01
C PHE A 10 12.91 -43.08 26.49
N GLY A 11 12.57 -44.25 25.93
CA GLY A 11 12.43 -44.44 24.49
C GLY A 11 11.35 -43.55 23.87
N ALA A 12 10.19 -43.43 24.54
CA ALA A 12 9.11 -42.56 24.08
C ALA A 12 9.51 -41.07 24.13
N THR A 13 10.16 -40.63 25.22
CA THR A 13 10.66 -39.25 25.33
C THR A 13 11.71 -38.96 24.26
N ALA A 14 12.68 -39.85 24.07
CA ALA A 14 13.73 -39.69 23.05
C ALA A 14 13.11 -39.59 21.63
N LEU A 15 12.11 -40.42 21.34
CA LEU A 15 11.41 -40.41 20.05
C LEU A 15 10.62 -39.10 19.85
N LEU A 16 9.89 -38.63 20.87
CA LEU A 16 9.18 -37.36 20.83
C LEU A 16 10.12 -36.18 20.61
N THR A 17 11.25 -36.14 21.32
CA THR A 17 12.26 -35.09 21.13
C THR A 17 12.91 -35.16 19.75
N GLY A 18 13.15 -36.37 19.22
CA GLY A 18 13.69 -36.55 17.88
C GLY A 18 12.75 -36.04 16.79
N VAL A 19 11.45 -36.34 16.90
CA VAL A 19 10.42 -35.81 15.99
C VAL A 19 10.32 -34.29 16.10
N ALA A 20 10.29 -33.74 17.32
CA ALA A 20 10.23 -32.30 17.53
C ALA A 20 11.46 -31.57 16.98
N ALA A 21 12.65 -32.11 17.18
CA ALA A 21 13.90 -31.57 16.63
C ALA A 21 13.87 -31.60 15.09
N GLY A 22 13.45 -32.72 14.49
CA GLY A 22 13.29 -32.83 13.05
C GLY A 22 12.34 -31.78 12.47
N TRP A 23 11.19 -31.58 13.12
CA TRP A 23 10.22 -30.55 12.74
C TRP A 23 10.76 -29.11 12.87
N GLN A 24 11.53 -28.83 13.92
CA GLN A 24 12.13 -27.51 14.08
C GLN A 24 13.22 -27.25 13.04
N THR A 25 14.03 -28.25 12.69
CA THR A 25 15.04 -28.13 11.64
C THR A 25 14.42 -27.84 10.28
N THR A 26 13.32 -28.52 9.91
CA THR A 26 12.64 -28.26 8.63
C THR A 26 12.04 -26.85 8.60
N ARG A 27 11.46 -26.39 9.71
CA ARG A 27 10.97 -25.00 9.83
C ARG A 27 12.09 -23.97 9.72
N LEU A 28 13.23 -24.21 10.36
CA LEU A 28 14.38 -23.31 10.30
C LEU A 28 14.91 -23.21 8.87
N TRP A 29 15.07 -24.34 8.19
CA TRP A 29 15.54 -24.38 6.81
C TRP A 29 14.59 -23.64 5.85
N GLN A 30 13.28 -23.80 6.04
CA GLN A 30 12.28 -23.06 5.27
C GLN A 30 12.35 -21.55 5.53
N ALA A 31 12.54 -21.13 6.79
CA ALA A 31 12.70 -19.72 7.14
C ALA A 31 13.97 -19.11 6.54
N GLU A 32 15.11 -19.83 6.58
CA GLU A 32 16.36 -19.39 5.96
C GLU A 32 16.23 -19.24 4.44
N ARG A 33 15.53 -20.17 3.78
CA ARG A 33 15.26 -20.07 2.33
C ARG A 33 14.42 -18.84 1.98
N VAL A 34 13.35 -18.57 2.75
CA VAL A 34 12.53 -17.37 2.57
C VAL A 34 13.35 -16.10 2.82
N ASN A 35 14.13 -16.06 3.90
CA ASN A 35 14.98 -14.91 4.23
C ASN A 35 16.01 -14.63 3.13
N ALA A 36 16.65 -15.67 2.59
CA ALA A 36 17.60 -15.53 1.49
C ALA A 36 16.91 -15.00 0.22
N ALA A 37 15.72 -15.51 -0.11
CA ALA A 37 14.94 -15.04 -1.25
C ALA A 37 14.51 -13.57 -1.10
N ILE A 38 14.07 -13.15 0.10
CA ILE A 38 13.74 -11.75 0.42
C ILE A 38 14.99 -10.87 0.30
N ALA A 39 16.13 -11.29 0.87
CA ALA A 39 17.39 -10.54 0.84
C ALA A 39 17.91 -10.35 -0.60
N ALA A 40 17.67 -11.33 -1.46
CA ALA A 40 17.99 -11.26 -2.88
C ALA A 40 16.91 -10.54 -3.72
N ALA A 41 15.98 -9.82 -3.08
CA ALA A 41 14.86 -9.13 -3.71
C ALA A 41 14.04 -10.03 -4.67
N GLY A 42 13.88 -11.30 -4.33
CA GLY A 42 13.14 -12.29 -5.12
C GLY A 42 13.90 -12.87 -6.31
N SER A 43 15.20 -12.64 -6.46
CA SER A 43 15.99 -13.18 -7.60
C SER A 43 16.32 -14.68 -7.52
N LEU A 44 16.19 -15.30 -6.33
CA LEU A 44 16.61 -16.70 -6.11
C LEU A 44 15.45 -17.71 -6.11
N ASP A 45 14.19 -17.29 -5.92
CA ASP A 45 13.04 -18.20 -5.85
C ASP A 45 11.72 -17.43 -6.05
N ALA A 46 11.37 -17.15 -7.31
CA ALA A 46 10.21 -16.35 -7.67
C ALA A 46 8.85 -17.02 -7.36
N ASP A 47 8.83 -18.29 -6.95
CA ASP A 47 7.61 -19.04 -6.67
C ASP A 47 7.12 -18.90 -5.22
N LEU A 48 7.94 -18.36 -4.32
CA LEU A 48 7.53 -18.10 -2.94
C LEU A 48 6.76 -16.77 -2.86
N PRO A 49 5.51 -16.74 -2.33
CA PRO A 49 4.73 -15.50 -2.22
C PRO A 49 5.45 -14.37 -1.45
N GLU A 50 6.21 -14.70 -0.41
CA GLU A 50 7.02 -13.74 0.35
C GLU A 50 8.16 -13.14 -0.50
N ALA A 51 8.78 -13.96 -1.34
CA ALA A 51 9.84 -13.49 -2.25
C ALA A 51 9.26 -12.60 -3.35
N GLN A 52 8.09 -12.95 -3.89
CA GLN A 52 7.33 -12.11 -4.82
C GLN A 52 6.95 -10.77 -4.19
N PHE A 53 6.52 -10.76 -2.92
CA PHE A 53 6.24 -9.54 -2.18
C PHE A 53 7.50 -8.67 -2.00
N ALA A 54 8.63 -9.27 -1.63
CA ALA A 54 9.89 -8.56 -1.52
C ALA A 54 10.36 -7.98 -2.87
N GLN A 55 10.18 -8.73 -3.96
CA GLN A 55 10.46 -8.26 -5.31
C GLN A 55 9.57 -7.06 -5.68
N ALA A 56 8.26 -7.15 -5.47
CA ALA A 56 7.33 -6.06 -5.74
C ALA A 56 7.68 -4.80 -4.93
N LEU A 57 8.11 -4.98 -3.67
CA LEU A 57 8.58 -3.89 -2.82
C LEU A 57 9.89 -3.26 -3.35
N ALA A 58 10.84 -4.08 -3.82
CA ALA A 58 12.07 -3.59 -4.42
C ALA A 58 11.81 -2.82 -5.73
N LEU A 59 10.95 -3.34 -6.60
CA LEU A 59 10.51 -2.66 -7.82
C LEU A 59 9.83 -1.32 -7.50
N SER A 60 9.00 -1.27 -6.46
CA SER A 60 8.30 -0.05 -6.03
C SER A 60 9.20 1.06 -5.47
N ARG A 61 10.46 0.73 -5.14
CA ARG A 61 11.50 1.68 -4.75
C ARG A 61 12.35 2.13 -5.94
N GLY A 62 12.30 1.40 -7.05
CA GLY A 62 12.93 1.77 -8.31
C GLY A 62 12.07 2.76 -9.11
N ALA A 63 12.48 2.99 -10.36
CA ALA A 63 11.77 3.90 -11.27
C ALA A 63 10.70 3.21 -12.14
N ASP A 64 10.67 1.87 -12.17
CA ASP A 64 9.76 1.10 -13.02
C ASP A 64 8.42 0.84 -12.31
N ASN A 65 7.56 1.86 -12.30
CA ASN A 65 6.23 1.80 -11.70
C ASN A 65 5.32 0.77 -12.39
N GLU A 66 5.53 0.49 -13.68
CA GLU A 66 4.74 -0.50 -14.40
C GLU A 66 5.07 -1.92 -13.94
N ALA A 67 6.35 -2.26 -13.82
CA ALA A 67 6.79 -3.55 -13.30
C ALA A 67 6.33 -3.74 -11.86
N ALA A 68 6.46 -2.70 -11.02
CA ALA A 68 5.95 -2.73 -9.64
C ALA A 68 4.43 -2.94 -9.60
N THR A 69 3.67 -2.25 -10.45
CA THR A 69 2.21 -2.40 -10.56
C THR A 69 1.82 -3.82 -10.96
N ARG A 70 2.49 -4.41 -11.96
CA ARG A 70 2.24 -5.80 -12.38
C ARG A 70 2.53 -6.78 -11.24
N ALA A 71 3.65 -6.61 -10.54
CA ALA A 71 4.03 -7.46 -9.42
C ALA A 71 3.01 -7.41 -8.28
N TRP A 72 2.55 -6.21 -7.88
CA TRP A 72 1.50 -6.09 -6.86
C TRP A 72 0.17 -6.70 -7.29
N LYS A 73 -0.25 -6.51 -8.55
CA LYS A 73 -1.47 -7.13 -9.07
C LYS A 73 -1.40 -8.65 -9.03
N GLY A 74 -0.23 -9.25 -9.30
CA GLY A 74 -0.01 -10.68 -9.15
C GLY A 74 -0.26 -11.17 -7.71
N LEU A 75 0.28 -10.46 -6.72
CA LEU A 75 0.07 -10.78 -5.30
C LEU A 75 -1.40 -10.61 -4.86
N ILE A 76 -2.08 -9.59 -5.37
CA ILE A 76 -3.52 -9.37 -5.11
C ILE A 76 -4.37 -10.53 -5.65
N ALA A 77 -3.97 -11.12 -6.78
CA ALA A 77 -4.65 -12.25 -7.40
C ALA A 77 -4.27 -13.62 -6.79
N GLY A 78 -3.28 -13.68 -5.89
CA GLY A 78 -2.83 -14.92 -5.24
C GLY A 78 -3.84 -15.49 -4.24
N GLU A 79 -3.45 -16.45 -3.40
CA GLU A 79 -4.35 -17.06 -2.42
C GLU A 79 -4.16 -16.56 -0.97
N ARG A 80 -3.01 -15.98 -0.64
CA ARG A 80 -2.68 -15.56 0.74
C ARG A 80 -3.27 -14.21 1.12
N ASP A 81 -4.25 -14.21 2.02
CA ASP A 81 -4.95 -13.00 2.49
C ASP A 81 -4.01 -11.94 3.09
N ASP A 82 -3.04 -12.37 3.90
CA ASP A 82 -2.10 -11.46 4.57
C ASP A 82 -1.23 -10.69 3.56
N LEU A 83 -0.75 -11.38 2.53
CA LEU A 83 0.04 -10.75 1.45
C LEU A 83 -0.84 -9.95 0.49
N ARG A 84 -2.06 -10.41 0.22
CA ARG A 84 -3.04 -9.72 -0.62
C ARG A 84 -3.37 -8.34 -0.06
N GLN A 85 -3.62 -8.27 1.25
CA GLN A 85 -3.90 -7.02 1.96
C GLN A 85 -2.70 -6.07 1.86
N GLY A 86 -1.50 -6.57 2.18
CA GLY A 86 -0.28 -5.77 2.09
C GLY A 86 0.00 -5.28 0.66
N ALA A 87 -0.28 -6.10 -0.35
CA ALA A 87 -0.11 -5.75 -1.76
C ALA A 87 -1.08 -4.63 -2.20
N ARG A 88 -2.34 -4.66 -1.74
CA ARG A 88 -3.29 -3.57 -2.00
C ARG A 88 -2.84 -2.26 -1.38
N TYR A 89 -2.42 -2.28 -0.12
CA TYR A 89 -1.90 -1.10 0.56
C TYR A 89 -0.67 -0.53 -0.17
N ASN A 90 0.29 -1.39 -0.53
CA ASN A 90 1.51 -0.95 -1.22
C ASN A 90 1.25 -0.47 -2.66
N LEU A 91 0.30 -1.07 -3.39
CA LEU A 91 -0.13 -0.57 -4.70
C LEU A 91 -0.80 0.80 -4.59
N GLY A 92 -1.61 1.02 -3.54
CA GLY A 92 -2.14 2.35 -3.24
C GLY A 92 -1.04 3.38 -2.99
N ASN A 93 -0.03 3.01 -2.18
CA ASN A 93 1.13 3.87 -1.93
C ASN A 93 1.95 4.17 -3.20
N LEU A 94 2.09 3.19 -4.11
CA LEU A 94 2.75 3.39 -5.38
C LEU A 94 2.03 4.46 -6.22
N HIS A 95 0.72 4.30 -6.42
CA HIS A 95 -0.09 5.26 -7.16
C HIS A 95 -0.10 6.65 -6.52
N LEU A 96 -0.18 6.74 -5.19
CA LEU A 96 -0.16 8.03 -4.51
C LEU A 96 1.18 8.75 -4.67
N ARG A 97 2.31 8.03 -4.56
CA ARG A 97 3.64 8.60 -4.81
C ARG A 97 3.80 9.06 -6.25
N GLU A 98 3.30 8.28 -7.20
CA GLU A 98 3.32 8.61 -8.63
C GLU A 98 2.49 9.86 -8.93
N ALA A 99 1.27 9.96 -8.36
CA ALA A 99 0.44 11.15 -8.47
C ALA A 99 1.14 12.41 -7.93
N LEU A 100 1.79 12.29 -6.77
CA LEU A 100 2.55 13.39 -6.17
C LEU A 100 3.77 13.79 -7.00
N ALA A 101 4.39 12.86 -7.74
CA ALA A 101 5.49 13.15 -8.64
C ALA A 101 5.05 13.95 -9.88
N HIS A 102 3.84 13.71 -10.38
CA HIS A 102 3.21 14.54 -11.42
C HIS A 102 2.84 15.93 -10.90
N GLY A 103 2.26 16.01 -9.69
CA GLY A 103 1.91 17.25 -9.03
C GLY A 103 0.86 18.09 -9.78
N GLU A 104 0.80 19.39 -9.47
CA GLU A 104 -0.15 20.34 -10.11
C GLU A 104 0.20 20.67 -11.57
N ALA A 105 1.45 20.44 -11.99
CA ALA A 105 1.90 20.72 -13.35
C ALA A 105 1.39 19.68 -14.38
N ASP A 106 1.04 18.47 -13.92
CA ASP A 106 0.56 17.37 -14.76
C ASP A 106 -0.66 16.68 -14.13
N VAL A 107 -1.67 17.51 -13.88
CA VAL A 107 -2.92 17.12 -13.22
C VAL A 107 -3.67 16.02 -13.97
N ALA A 108 -3.62 16.03 -15.31
CA ALA A 108 -4.30 15.05 -16.15
C ALA A 108 -3.82 13.62 -15.85
N ASN A 109 -2.53 13.44 -15.56
CA ASN A 109 -1.96 12.15 -15.17
C ASN A 109 -2.07 11.90 -13.65
N ALA A 110 -2.00 12.94 -12.82
CA ALA A 110 -2.09 12.81 -11.38
C ALA A 110 -3.47 12.34 -10.88
N LEU A 111 -4.56 12.88 -11.44
CA LEU A 111 -5.92 12.63 -10.93
C LEU A 111 -6.35 11.15 -10.99
N PRO A 112 -6.16 10.42 -12.13
CA PRO A 112 -6.47 8.99 -12.18
C PRO A 112 -5.70 8.16 -11.15
N LEU A 113 -4.44 8.52 -10.90
CA LEU A 113 -3.59 7.83 -9.93
C LEU A 113 -4.07 8.02 -8.50
N VAL A 114 -4.55 9.22 -8.13
CA VAL A 114 -5.16 9.46 -6.81
C VAL A 114 -6.44 8.64 -6.63
N GLU A 115 -7.28 8.53 -7.67
CA GLU A 115 -8.49 7.70 -7.59
C GLU A 115 -8.15 6.20 -7.47
N LEU A 116 -7.14 5.73 -8.20
CA LEU A 116 -6.63 4.37 -8.04
C LEU A 116 -6.10 4.12 -6.62
N ALA A 117 -5.33 5.06 -6.05
CA ALA A 117 -4.85 4.97 -4.68
C ALA A 117 -6.01 4.86 -3.68
N LYS A 118 -7.01 5.74 -3.78
CA LYS A 118 -8.23 5.71 -2.94
C LYS A 118 -8.95 4.38 -3.01
N GLN A 119 -9.14 3.83 -4.21
CA GLN A 119 -9.78 2.52 -4.37
C GLN A 119 -8.97 1.43 -3.67
N ARG A 120 -7.63 1.42 -3.82
CA ARG A 120 -6.78 0.41 -3.21
C ARG A 120 -6.75 0.47 -1.69
N TYR A 121 -6.72 1.66 -1.10
CA TYR A 121 -6.85 1.78 0.35
C TYR A 121 -8.23 1.33 0.85
N ARG A 122 -9.31 1.67 0.14
CA ARG A 122 -10.64 1.15 0.47
C ARG A 122 -10.69 -0.38 0.39
N ASP A 123 -10.12 -0.96 -0.67
CA ASP A 123 -10.04 -2.41 -0.82
C ASP A 123 -9.25 -3.05 0.35
N ALA A 124 -8.14 -2.46 0.78
CA ALA A 124 -7.37 -2.94 1.94
C ALA A 124 -8.16 -2.84 3.25
N LEU A 125 -8.91 -1.76 3.45
CA LEU A 125 -9.72 -1.52 4.64
C LEU A 125 -10.99 -2.37 4.72
N ARG A 126 -11.48 -2.92 3.59
CA ARG A 126 -12.58 -3.90 3.62
C ARG A 126 -12.15 -5.20 4.30
N GLU A 127 -10.89 -5.60 4.15
CA GLU A 127 -10.35 -6.81 4.78
C GLU A 127 -9.81 -6.54 6.18
N ARG A 128 -9.15 -5.38 6.38
CA ARG A 128 -8.61 -4.97 7.68
C ARG A 128 -9.06 -3.55 8.06
N PRO A 129 -10.26 -3.40 8.64
CA PRO A 129 -10.79 -2.09 9.01
C PRO A 129 -9.99 -1.36 10.11
N ASP A 130 -9.18 -2.10 10.86
CA ASP A 130 -8.33 -1.64 11.96
C ASP A 130 -6.96 -1.12 11.50
N ASP A 131 -6.62 -1.25 10.21
CA ASP A 131 -5.35 -0.77 9.66
C ASP A 131 -5.27 0.76 9.67
N TRP A 132 -4.54 1.30 10.65
CA TRP A 132 -4.40 2.74 10.85
C TRP A 132 -3.65 3.42 9.70
N ASP A 133 -2.62 2.77 9.15
CA ASP A 133 -1.81 3.33 8.09
C ASP A 133 -2.61 3.47 6.79
N ALA A 134 -3.44 2.47 6.46
CA ALA A 134 -4.34 2.53 5.32
C ALA A 134 -5.44 3.60 5.48
N ARG A 135 -5.99 3.78 6.69
CA ARG A 135 -6.97 4.85 6.98
C ARG A 135 -6.35 6.23 6.81
N TYR A 136 -5.16 6.40 7.36
CA TYR A 136 -4.42 7.65 7.28
C TYR A 136 -4.07 8.01 5.82
N ASN A 137 -3.57 7.06 5.05
CA ASN A 137 -3.23 7.32 3.65
C ASN A 137 -4.48 7.54 2.78
N LEU A 138 -5.60 6.87 3.08
CA LEU A 138 -6.87 7.14 2.42
C LEU A 138 -7.36 8.57 2.71
N GLU A 139 -7.26 9.03 3.96
CA GLU A 139 -7.59 10.40 4.33
C GLU A 139 -6.73 11.38 3.54
N ARG A 140 -5.40 11.22 3.53
CA ARG A 140 -4.51 12.08 2.73
C ARG A 140 -4.89 12.10 1.25
N ALA A 141 -5.18 10.94 0.65
CA ALA A 141 -5.59 10.87 -0.75
C ALA A 141 -6.94 11.55 -1.01
N LEU A 142 -7.87 11.53 -0.05
CA LEU A 142 -9.14 12.23 -0.14
C LEU A 142 -8.99 13.75 -0.08
N TRP A 143 -8.01 14.26 0.67
CA TRP A 143 -7.72 15.70 0.76
C TRP A 143 -7.00 16.22 -0.49
N LEU A 144 -6.16 15.39 -1.11
CA LEU A 144 -5.42 15.74 -2.31
C LEU A 144 -6.34 15.82 -3.56
N ALA A 145 -7.40 15.02 -3.63
CA ALA A 145 -8.26 14.96 -4.82
C ALA A 145 -8.96 16.30 -5.17
N PRO A 146 -9.55 17.06 -4.22
CA PRO A 146 -10.11 18.38 -4.50
C PRO A 146 -9.09 19.40 -5.02
N GLU A 147 -7.86 19.37 -4.54
CA GLU A 147 -6.79 20.30 -4.97
C GLU A 147 -6.41 20.03 -6.42
N ILE A 148 -6.19 18.76 -6.74
CA ILE A 148 -5.87 18.31 -8.11
C ILE A 148 -7.05 18.59 -9.05
N ALA A 149 -8.30 18.34 -8.63
CA ALA A 149 -9.48 18.62 -9.47
C ALA A 149 -9.67 20.11 -9.75
N GLN A 150 -9.41 20.99 -8.76
CA GLN A 150 -9.46 22.43 -8.96
C GLN A 150 -8.36 22.91 -9.91
N ALA A 151 -7.13 22.39 -9.78
CA ALA A 151 -6.05 22.65 -10.71
C ALA A 151 -6.38 22.16 -12.13
N ALA A 152 -7.07 21.01 -12.27
CA ALA A 152 -7.53 20.47 -13.55
C ALA A 152 -8.49 21.43 -14.25
N ALA A 153 -9.50 21.88 -13.51
CA ALA A 153 -10.50 22.82 -14.03
C ALA A 153 -9.86 24.15 -14.43
N ALA A 154 -8.93 24.67 -13.63
CA ALA A 154 -8.20 25.89 -13.95
C ALA A 154 -7.30 25.77 -15.19
N ALA A 155 -6.78 24.57 -15.48
CA ALA A 155 -5.99 24.32 -16.68
C ALA A 155 -6.85 24.23 -17.94
N ASP A 156 -8.09 23.73 -17.84
CA ASP A 156 -9.03 23.57 -18.96
C ASP A 156 -9.74 24.89 -19.33
N ASP A 157 -10.03 25.75 -18.34
CA ASP A 157 -10.76 27.01 -18.55
C ASP A 157 -9.91 28.17 -19.13
N GLY A 158 -8.58 28.00 -19.28
CA GLY A 158 -7.68 29.10 -19.64
C GLY A 158 -7.62 30.22 -18.57
N PRO A 159 -6.84 31.31 -18.76
CA PRO A 159 -6.71 32.34 -17.74
C PRO A 159 -8.07 32.99 -17.46
N ALA A 160 -8.55 32.84 -16.22
CA ALA A 160 -9.81 33.44 -15.80
C ALA A 160 -9.79 34.96 -16.08
N PRO A 161 -10.86 35.53 -16.68
CA PRO A 161 -10.96 36.97 -16.82
C PRO A 161 -10.85 37.61 -15.43
N PRO A 162 -10.13 38.74 -15.28
CA PRO A 162 -9.93 39.36 -13.99
C PRO A 162 -11.30 39.58 -13.35
N LYS A 163 -11.50 39.02 -12.15
CA LYS A 163 -12.73 39.21 -11.39
C LYS A 163 -12.92 40.71 -11.21
N GLU A 164 -13.87 41.28 -11.96
CA GLU A 164 -14.21 42.69 -11.90
C GLU A 164 -14.71 42.96 -10.48
N ARG A 165 -13.82 43.50 -9.64
CA ARG A 165 -14.21 43.97 -8.32
C ARG A 165 -15.03 45.21 -8.57
N VAL A 166 -16.35 45.05 -8.63
CA VAL A 166 -17.28 46.17 -8.55
C VAL A 166 -17.04 46.82 -7.20
N VAL A 167 -16.23 47.88 -7.18
CA VAL A 167 -16.10 48.77 -6.04
C VAL A 167 -17.43 49.49 -5.93
N THR A 168 -18.30 49.02 -5.04
CA THR A 168 -19.56 49.69 -4.76
C THR A 168 -19.27 51.06 -4.14
N THR A 169 -19.27 52.10 -4.97
CA THR A 169 -19.20 53.51 -4.54
C THR A 169 -20.55 54.02 -4.08
N LEU A 170 -21.24 53.29 -3.18
CA LEU A 170 -22.37 53.85 -2.45
C LEU A 170 -21.83 54.83 -1.40
N GLN A 171 -21.51 56.03 -1.87
CA GLN A 171 -21.25 57.19 -1.06
C GLN A 171 -22.56 57.54 -0.34
N GLY A 172 -22.58 57.38 0.99
CA GLY A 172 -23.77 57.56 1.81
C GLY A 172 -24.41 58.93 1.60
N VAL A 173 -25.56 58.95 0.91
CA VAL A 173 -26.43 60.12 0.87
C VAL A 173 -27.09 60.23 2.23
N ARG A 174 -26.70 61.25 3.01
CA ARG A 174 -27.47 61.69 4.17
C ARG A 174 -28.67 62.46 3.65
N LEU A 175 -29.86 61.87 3.78
CA LEU A 175 -31.11 62.59 3.63
C LEU A 175 -31.39 63.30 4.97
N ASP A 176 -31.10 64.59 5.02
CA ASP A 176 -31.65 65.45 6.07
C ASP A 176 -33.08 65.82 5.67
N LEU A 177 -34.06 65.41 6.47
CA LEU A 177 -35.46 65.76 6.31
C LEU A 177 -35.77 67.06 7.09
N PRO A 178 -36.63 67.94 6.56
CA PRO A 178 -37.08 69.17 7.23
C PRO A 178 -38.01 68.91 8.42
#